data_AF-A0A967Z2K4-F1
#
_entry.id   AF-A0A967Z2K4-F1
#
_cell.length_a   1.000
_cell.length_b   1.000
_cell.length_c   1.000
_cell.angle_alpha   90.00
_cell.angle_beta   90.00
_cell.angle_gamma   90.00
#
_symmetry.space_group_name_H-M   'P 1'
#
loop_
_entity.id
_entity.type
_entity.pdbx_description
1 polymer ?
#
loop_
_entity_poly.entity_id
_entity_poly.type
_entity_poly.pdbx_seq_one_letter_code
_entity_poly.pdbx_strand_id
1 'polypeptide(L)'
;LSGRNFSTAHATDAETAVLVNEKAAALLGASVVGKPVTLPGYGRQCQVIGVVQDFNFRSLHEQIRPMVLFIAPGKYNYFYARLKAGAATQTLANLKQTWQTLSPNFPFTFTFLDEQLDQLYGSEQRLGETVSHFTGLALAVACIGLLGLASFTAERRTKEIGVRKVLGARVLDIVTMLSTEFAWLVLLANLIAWPLAWIAMNQWLQNFAYRVDMSWWVFALAGGLALGIALLTVSSQAIRAALANPVDSLRYE
;
A
#
# COMPACT_ATOMS: atom_id res chain seq x y z
N LEU A 1 21.12 -21.41 0.77
CA LEU A 1 21.92 -20.49 -0.06
C LEU A 1 23.36 -20.97 -0.22
N SER A 2 24.17 -21.17 0.82
CA SER A 2 25.35 -22.06 0.88
C SER A 2 26.26 -21.64 2.04
N GLY A 3 27.17 -22.52 2.47
CA GLY A 3 28.12 -22.24 3.54
C GLY A 3 27.47 -22.21 4.93
N ARG A 4 28.04 -21.44 5.85
CA ARG A 4 27.62 -21.35 7.26
C ARG A 4 27.52 -19.90 7.73
N ASN A 5 26.79 -19.69 8.82
CA ASN A 5 26.73 -18.40 9.52
C ASN A 5 27.96 -18.22 10.43
N PHE A 6 28.14 -17.01 10.97
CA PHE A 6 29.10 -16.73 12.04
C PHE A 6 28.81 -17.61 13.26
N SER A 7 29.86 -18.09 13.91
CA SER A 7 29.77 -18.92 15.10
C SER A 7 30.82 -18.53 16.13
N THR A 8 30.43 -18.46 17.40
CA THR A 8 31.36 -18.26 18.51
C THR A 8 32.31 -19.44 18.70
N ALA A 9 32.00 -20.62 18.14
CA ALA A 9 32.90 -21.78 18.14
C ALA A 9 34.11 -21.62 17.20
N HIS A 10 34.08 -20.64 16.28
CA HIS A 10 35.16 -20.38 15.34
C HIS A 10 35.77 -19.00 15.59
N ALA A 11 36.82 -18.94 16.40
CA ALA A 11 37.49 -17.67 16.75
C ALA A 11 37.97 -16.88 15.52
N THR A 12 38.31 -17.57 14.43
CA THR A 12 38.73 -16.97 13.15
C THR A 12 37.62 -16.16 12.47
N ASP A 13 36.35 -16.33 12.85
CA ASP A 13 35.24 -15.63 12.22
C ASP A 13 35.30 -14.12 12.44
N ALA A 14 35.72 -13.70 13.64
CA ALA A 14 35.97 -12.30 13.95
C ALA A 14 37.18 -11.74 13.18
N GLU A 15 38.09 -12.63 12.76
CA GLU A 15 39.39 -12.28 12.20
C GLU A 15 39.46 -12.29 10.68
N THR A 16 38.62 -13.07 10.02
CA THR A 16 38.93 -13.49 8.65
C THR A 16 37.70 -13.91 7.86
N ALA A 17 36.52 -14.05 8.49
CA ALA A 17 35.32 -14.48 7.82
C ALA A 17 34.41 -13.32 7.39
N VAL A 18 33.74 -13.50 6.25
CA VAL A 18 32.66 -12.62 5.80
C VAL A 18 31.46 -13.42 5.30
N LEU A 19 30.28 -12.84 5.43
CA LEU A 19 29.06 -13.29 4.75
C LEU A 19 28.73 -12.30 3.65
N VAL A 20 28.16 -12.78 2.56
CA VAL A 20 27.72 -11.95 1.44
C VAL A 20 26.25 -12.22 1.15
N ASN A 21 25.52 -11.22 0.66
CA ASN A 21 24.15 -11.47 0.16
C ASN A 21 24.17 -12.05 -1.26
N GLU A 22 23.00 -12.44 -1.78
CA GLU A 22 22.87 -13.05 -3.11
C GLU A 22 23.35 -12.10 -4.22
N LYS A 23 23.09 -10.78 -4.12
CA LYS A 23 23.64 -9.79 -5.08
C LYS A 23 25.16 -9.74 -5.09
N ALA A 24 25.80 -9.74 -3.92
CA ALA A 24 27.26 -9.78 -3.86
C ALA A 24 27.81 -11.12 -4.35
N ALA A 25 27.15 -12.23 -4.01
CA ALA A 25 27.50 -13.54 -4.52
C ALA A 25 27.45 -13.61 -6.05
N ALA A 26 26.42 -13.02 -6.66
CA ALA A 26 26.28 -12.96 -8.12
C ALA A 26 27.43 -12.21 -8.80
N LEU A 27 27.93 -11.12 -8.20
CA LEU A 27 29.10 -10.39 -8.70
C LEU A 27 30.42 -11.15 -8.54
N LEU A 28 30.54 -11.95 -7.49
CA LEU A 28 31.72 -12.77 -7.21
C LEU A 28 31.76 -14.07 -8.05
N GLY A 29 30.70 -14.38 -8.80
CA GLY A 29 30.59 -15.52 -9.70
C GLY A 29 30.28 -16.85 -9.00
N ALA A 30 30.37 -17.97 -9.74
CA ALA A 30 30.05 -19.30 -9.18
C ALA A 30 30.99 -19.71 -8.03
N SER A 31 30.46 -20.49 -7.07
CA SER A 31 31.19 -21.05 -5.92
C SER A 31 31.86 -20.00 -5.02
N VAL A 32 31.06 -19.08 -4.48
CA VAL A 32 31.54 -17.92 -3.71
C VAL A 32 32.14 -18.31 -2.36
N VAL A 33 31.61 -19.36 -1.71
CA VAL A 33 32.12 -19.82 -0.41
C VAL A 33 33.56 -20.31 -0.56
N GLY A 34 34.44 -19.83 0.32
CA GLY A 34 35.88 -20.09 0.31
C GLY A 34 36.71 -19.09 -0.51
N LYS A 35 36.07 -18.20 -1.29
CA LYS A 35 36.82 -17.20 -2.07
C LYS A 35 37.41 -16.12 -1.16
N PRO A 36 38.65 -15.67 -1.43
CA PRO A 36 39.20 -14.50 -0.76
C PRO A 36 38.54 -13.22 -1.28
N VAL A 37 38.20 -12.32 -0.36
CA VAL A 37 37.65 -11.00 -0.64
C VAL A 37 38.42 -9.99 0.22
N THR A 38 38.88 -8.91 -0.42
CA THR A 38 39.52 -7.80 0.29
C THR A 38 38.47 -6.76 0.61
N LEU A 39 38.32 -6.42 1.90
CA LEU A 39 37.39 -5.38 2.34
C LEU A 39 37.99 -3.99 2.06
N PRO A 40 37.44 -3.21 1.12
CA PRO A 40 37.93 -1.86 0.84
C PRO A 40 37.75 -0.97 2.09
N GLY A 41 38.77 -0.20 2.44
CA GLY A 41 38.81 0.65 3.64
C GLY A 41 39.25 -0.05 4.93
N TYR A 42 39.30 -1.38 4.96
CA TYR A 42 39.84 -2.15 6.10
C TYR A 42 41.19 -2.80 5.80
N GLY A 43 41.58 -2.92 4.53
CA GLY A 43 42.87 -3.50 4.11
C GLY A 43 43.03 -4.98 4.47
N ARG A 44 41.92 -5.62 4.86
CA ARG A 44 41.88 -6.96 5.43
C ARG A 44 41.47 -7.96 4.36
N GLN A 45 42.27 -9.01 4.20
CA GLN A 45 41.91 -10.15 3.38
C GLN A 45 41.03 -11.09 4.19
N CYS A 46 39.83 -11.35 3.69
CA CYS A 46 38.85 -12.21 4.33
C CYS A 46 38.43 -13.34 3.38
N GLN A 47 37.76 -14.36 3.92
CA GLN A 47 37.17 -15.45 3.17
C GLN A 47 35.65 -15.45 3.33
N VAL A 48 34.94 -15.67 2.23
CA VAL A 48 33.48 -15.81 2.27
C VAL A 48 33.13 -17.16 2.88
N ILE A 49 32.46 -17.17 4.03
CA ILE A 49 32.07 -18.41 4.73
C ILE A 49 30.64 -18.84 4.44
N GLY A 50 29.83 -17.96 3.84
CA GLY A 50 28.43 -18.25 3.55
C GLY A 50 27.72 -17.14 2.78
N VAL A 51 26.58 -17.50 2.21
CA VAL A 51 25.68 -16.60 1.47
C VAL A 51 24.37 -16.46 2.23
N VAL A 52 23.99 -15.22 2.53
CA VAL A 52 22.70 -14.87 3.13
C VAL A 52 21.71 -14.43 2.07
N GLN A 53 20.41 -14.54 2.36
CA GLN A 53 19.37 -14.10 1.45
C GLN A 53 19.42 -12.59 1.28
N ASP A 54 19.05 -12.09 0.10
CA ASP A 54 18.81 -10.68 -0.10
C ASP A 54 17.70 -10.17 0.84
N PHE A 55 17.98 -9.09 1.57
CA PHE A 55 17.00 -8.38 2.38
C PHE A 55 17.15 -6.87 2.20
N ASN A 56 16.07 -6.13 2.38
CA ASN A 56 16.10 -4.67 2.31
C ASN A 56 16.75 -4.10 3.58
N PHE A 57 17.91 -3.50 3.42
CA PHE A 57 18.64 -2.77 4.48
C PHE A 57 18.68 -1.25 4.21
N ARG A 58 17.93 -0.78 3.21
CA ARG A 58 17.75 0.62 2.78
C ARG A 58 16.27 0.85 2.42
N SER A 59 15.92 2.08 2.06
CA SER A 59 14.60 2.44 1.53
C SER A 59 14.19 1.52 0.36
N LEU A 60 12.90 1.19 0.26
CA LEU A 60 12.34 0.40 -0.86
C LEU A 60 12.45 1.10 -2.24
N HIS A 61 12.80 2.38 -2.24
CA HIS A 61 13.17 3.12 -3.46
C HIS A 61 14.50 2.63 -4.04
N GLU A 62 15.37 2.07 -3.20
CA GLU A 62 16.67 1.54 -3.63
C GLU A 62 16.61 0.03 -3.87
N GLN A 63 17.28 -0.40 -4.94
CA GLN A 63 17.50 -1.83 -5.16
C GLN A 63 18.41 -2.38 -4.07
N ILE A 64 18.20 -3.66 -3.69
CA ILE A 64 19.12 -4.36 -2.80
C ILE A 64 20.50 -4.35 -3.46
N ARG A 65 21.47 -3.74 -2.77
CA ARG A 65 22.85 -3.63 -3.25
C ARG A 65 23.67 -4.84 -2.79
N PRO A 66 24.77 -5.15 -3.47
CA PRO A 66 25.79 -6.06 -2.95
C PRO A 66 26.22 -5.64 -1.55
N MET A 67 26.19 -6.58 -0.62
CA MET A 67 26.51 -6.35 0.79
C MET A 67 27.46 -7.42 1.30
N VAL A 68 28.41 -6.98 2.12
CA VAL A 68 29.33 -7.84 2.87
C VAL A 68 29.11 -7.58 4.36
N LEU A 69 28.85 -8.64 5.11
CA LEU A 69 28.72 -8.64 6.56
C LEU A 69 30.00 -9.21 7.16
N PHE A 70 30.51 -8.57 8.19
CA PHE A 70 31.71 -8.98 8.90
C PHE A 70 31.62 -8.58 10.36
N ILE A 71 32.35 -9.31 11.21
CA ILE A 71 32.47 -8.97 12.62
C ILE A 71 33.67 -8.03 12.78
N ALA A 72 33.44 -6.90 13.44
CA ALA A 72 34.46 -5.90 13.75
C ALA A 72 34.51 -5.67 15.28
N PRO A 73 35.31 -6.46 16.02
CA PRO A 73 35.41 -6.32 17.46
C PRO A 73 35.78 -4.88 17.87
N GLY A 74 35.07 -4.34 18.85
CA GLY A 74 35.29 -2.98 19.37
C GLY A 74 34.71 -1.85 18.51
N LYS A 75 34.08 -2.13 17.37
CA LYS A 75 33.39 -1.15 16.52
C LYS A 75 31.87 -1.36 16.54
N TYR A 76 31.29 -1.37 17.73
CA TYR A 76 29.84 -1.51 17.91
C TYR A 76 29.20 -0.13 18.06
N ASN A 77 28.30 0.22 17.13
CA ASN A 77 27.57 1.49 17.18
C ASN A 77 26.16 1.34 17.77
N TYR A 78 25.55 0.15 17.64
CA TYR A 78 24.18 -0.12 18.05
C TYR A 78 24.06 -1.50 18.69
N PHE A 79 23.17 -1.61 19.68
CA PHE A 79 22.69 -2.87 20.22
C PHE A 79 21.27 -3.10 19.76
N TYR A 80 21.02 -4.23 19.10
CA TYR A 80 19.67 -4.64 18.71
C TYR A 80 19.12 -5.61 19.75
N ALA A 81 17.96 -5.27 20.31
CA ALA A 81 17.25 -6.12 21.25
C ALA A 81 15.83 -6.36 20.74
N ARG A 82 15.42 -7.64 20.67
CA ARG A 82 14.04 -8.00 20.36
C ARG A 82 13.26 -8.09 21.66
N LEU A 83 12.22 -7.27 21.80
CA LEU A 83 11.34 -7.25 22.96
C LEU A 83 10.18 -8.24 22.79
N LYS A 84 9.71 -8.82 23.89
CA LYS A 84 8.49 -9.63 23.90
C LYS A 84 7.27 -8.71 23.86
N ALA A 85 6.26 -9.07 23.07
CA ALA A 85 5.01 -8.32 22.96
C ALA A 85 4.35 -8.12 24.34
N GLY A 86 3.87 -6.90 24.61
CA GLY A 86 3.21 -6.52 25.87
C GLY A 86 4.14 -6.19 27.04
N ALA A 87 5.45 -6.40 26.93
CA ALA A 87 6.42 -6.16 28.02
C ALA A 87 7.40 -5.01 27.73
N ALA A 88 7.14 -4.19 26.70
CA ALA A 88 8.10 -3.19 26.21
C ALA A 88 8.50 -2.17 27.29
N THR A 89 7.54 -1.56 27.98
CA THR A 89 7.80 -0.54 29.00
C THR A 89 8.65 -1.07 30.16
N GLN A 90 8.30 -2.25 30.69
CA GLN A 90 9.04 -2.87 31.79
C GLN A 90 10.44 -3.31 31.34
N THR A 91 10.57 -3.87 30.14
CA THR A 91 11.87 -4.30 29.61
C THR A 91 12.79 -3.11 29.35
N LEU A 92 12.26 -1.99 28.85
CA LEU A 92 13.03 -0.76 28.67
C LEU A 92 13.50 -0.16 29.99
N ALA A 93 12.66 -0.17 31.03
CA ALA A 93 13.05 0.26 32.36
C ALA A 93 14.22 -0.59 32.91
N ASN A 94 14.12 -1.91 32.78
CA ASN A 94 15.17 -2.85 33.20
C ASN A 94 16.46 -2.66 32.39
N LEU A 95 16.37 -2.47 31.07
CA LEU A 95 17.51 -2.19 30.20
C LEU A 95 18.20 -0.89 30.59
N LYS A 96 17.43 0.18 30.85
CA LYS A 96 17.97 1.47 31.29
C LYS A 96 18.73 1.34 32.61
N GLN A 97 18.16 0.65 33.60
CA GLN A 97 18.82 0.43 34.89
C GLN A 97 20.11 -0.40 34.74
N THR A 98 20.07 -1.45 33.92
CA THR A 98 21.24 -2.28 33.64
C THR A 98 22.34 -1.48 32.94
N TRP A 99 21.96 -0.65 31.95
CA TRP A 99 22.88 0.22 31.23
C TRP A 99 23.56 1.24 32.14
N GLN A 100 22.81 1.88 33.02
CA GLN A 100 23.35 2.83 34.00
C GLN A 100 24.35 2.19 34.96
N THR A 101 24.19 0.89 35.24
CA THR A 101 25.13 0.12 36.07
C THR A 101 26.41 -0.22 35.32
N LEU A 102 26.29 -0.65 34.05
CA LEU A 102 27.42 -1.10 33.23
C LEU A 102 28.19 0.05 32.58
N SER A 103 27.54 1.19 32.32
CA SER A 103 28.08 2.31 31.53
C SER A 103 27.53 3.66 32.02
N PRO A 104 27.85 4.06 33.27
CA PRO A 104 27.28 5.26 33.91
C PRO A 104 27.62 6.57 33.17
N ASN A 105 28.73 6.60 32.44
CA ASN A 105 29.19 7.79 31.71
C ASN A 105 28.55 7.96 30.33
N PHE A 106 27.72 7.01 29.89
CA PHE A 106 27.07 7.05 28.57
C PHE A 106 25.54 7.10 28.71
N PRO A 107 24.86 8.06 28.05
CA PRO A 107 23.41 8.13 28.12
C PRO A 107 22.77 6.90 27.48
N PHE A 108 21.71 6.39 28.11
CA PHE A 108 20.88 5.33 27.53
C PHE A 108 19.98 5.95 26.46
N THR A 109 20.38 5.83 25.19
CA THR A 109 19.59 6.23 24.04
C THR A 109 19.08 5.00 23.30
N PHE A 110 17.84 5.05 22.84
CA PHE A 110 17.23 4.00 22.03
C PHE A 110 16.29 4.62 21.01
N THR A 111 16.04 3.88 19.94
CA THR A 111 15.01 4.19 18.96
C THR A 111 14.36 2.87 18.60
N PHE A 112 13.04 2.86 18.46
CA PHE A 112 12.39 1.67 17.96
C PHE A 112 12.57 1.55 16.46
N LEU A 113 12.65 0.30 15.98
CA LEU A 113 12.89 0.04 14.57
C LEU A 113 11.68 0.42 13.70
N ASP A 114 10.45 0.26 14.22
CA ASP A 114 9.21 0.70 13.59
C ASP A 114 9.20 2.23 13.40
N GLU A 115 9.58 3.01 14.42
CA GLU A 115 9.68 4.46 14.31
C GLU A 115 10.68 4.91 13.23
N GLN A 116 11.82 4.21 13.10
CA GLN A 116 12.78 4.48 12.02
C GLN A 116 12.22 4.12 10.64
N LEU A 117 11.45 3.03 10.54
CA LEU A 117 10.78 2.66 9.29
C LEU A 117 9.69 3.68 8.94
N ASP A 118 8.91 4.15 9.92
CA ASP A 118 7.89 5.17 9.73
C ASP A 118 8.49 6.50 9.24
N GLN A 119 9.70 6.86 9.69
CA GLN A 119 10.39 8.04 9.16
C GLN A 119 10.80 7.88 7.69
N LEU A 120 11.11 6.66 7.25
CA LEU A 120 11.46 6.36 5.86
C LEU A 120 10.23 6.34 4.93
N TYR A 121 9.04 6.04 5.45
CA TYR A 121 7.81 5.86 4.66
C TYR A 121 6.67 6.84 5.01
N GLY A 122 6.91 7.76 5.94
CA GLY A 122 5.88 8.67 6.45
C GLY A 122 5.41 9.69 5.40
N SER A 123 6.25 10.04 4.42
CA SER A 123 5.83 10.86 3.26
C SER A 123 4.78 10.15 2.42
N GLU A 124 5.01 8.89 2.11
CA GLU A 124 4.17 8.04 1.27
C GLU A 124 2.84 7.77 1.97
N GLN A 125 2.88 7.51 3.28
CA GLN A 125 1.66 7.34 4.08
C GLN A 125 0.83 8.62 4.13
N ARG A 126 1.44 9.78 4.39
CA ARG A 126 0.73 11.07 4.40
C ARG A 126 0.11 11.42 3.05
N LEU A 127 0.81 11.11 1.95
CA LEU A 127 0.28 11.27 0.60
C LEU A 127 -0.94 10.37 0.41
N GLY A 128 -0.83 9.09 0.78
CA GLY A 128 -1.94 8.13 0.70
C GLY A 128 -3.18 8.57 1.49
N GLU A 129 -2.98 9.05 2.73
CA GLU A 129 -4.05 9.59 3.58
C GLU A 129 -4.71 10.83 2.93
N THR A 130 -3.89 11.75 2.41
CA THR A 130 -4.38 12.97 1.75
C THR A 130 -5.20 12.64 0.51
N VAL A 131 -4.70 11.74 -0.34
CA VAL A 131 -5.41 11.27 -1.54
C VAL A 131 -6.71 10.58 -1.16
N SER A 132 -6.71 9.73 -0.12
CA SER A 132 -7.93 9.07 0.39
C SER A 132 -9.00 10.07 0.80
N HIS A 133 -8.63 11.12 1.55
CA HIS A 133 -9.57 12.18 1.94
C HIS A 133 -10.15 12.90 0.72
N PHE A 134 -9.32 13.28 -0.26
CA PHE A 134 -9.79 13.89 -1.51
C PHE A 134 -10.67 12.96 -2.33
N THR A 135 -10.36 11.66 -2.39
CA THR A 135 -11.21 10.66 -3.04
C THR A 135 -12.57 10.55 -2.36
N GLY A 136 -12.62 10.55 -1.03
CA GLY A 136 -13.88 10.55 -0.28
C GLY A 136 -14.73 11.78 -0.55
N LEU A 137 -14.12 12.97 -0.59
CA LEU A 137 -14.80 14.22 -0.94
C LEU A 137 -15.30 14.21 -2.38
N ALA A 138 -14.46 13.80 -3.33
CA ALA A 138 -14.83 13.69 -4.74
C ALA A 138 -16.00 12.71 -4.94
N LEU A 139 -16.01 11.60 -4.21
CA LEU A 139 -17.11 10.63 -4.23
C LEU A 139 -18.41 11.24 -3.68
N ALA A 140 -18.35 11.98 -2.56
CA ALA A 140 -19.51 12.66 -2.00
C ALA A 140 -20.10 13.70 -2.99
N VAL A 141 -19.24 14.52 -3.61
CA VAL A 141 -19.65 15.48 -4.64
C VAL A 141 -20.24 14.78 -5.86
N ALA A 142 -19.63 13.68 -6.32
CA ALA A 142 -20.15 12.88 -7.42
C ALA A 142 -21.53 12.29 -7.11
N CYS A 143 -21.75 11.80 -5.88
CA CYS A 143 -23.06 11.30 -5.45
C CYS A 143 -24.12 12.40 -5.45
N ILE A 144 -23.81 13.60 -4.97
CA ILE A 144 -24.72 14.76 -5.01
C ILE A 144 -25.05 15.13 -6.46
N GLY A 145 -24.05 15.17 -7.35
CA GLY A 145 -24.26 15.45 -8.77
C GLY A 145 -25.14 14.40 -9.45
N LEU A 146 -24.90 13.12 -9.17
CA LEU A 146 -25.69 12.02 -9.69
C LEU A 146 -27.14 12.06 -9.17
N LEU A 147 -27.34 12.37 -7.88
CA LEU A 147 -28.67 12.58 -7.30
C LEU A 147 -29.42 13.73 -7.98
N GLY A 148 -28.72 14.85 -8.24
CA GLY A 148 -29.27 16.01 -8.93
C GLY A 148 -29.69 15.67 -10.36
N LEU A 149 -28.81 15.00 -11.11
CA LEU A 149 -29.10 14.57 -12.47
C LEU A 149 -30.26 13.57 -12.51
N ALA A 150 -30.28 12.58 -11.61
CA ALA A 150 -31.34 11.60 -11.53
C ALA A 150 -32.70 12.24 -11.20
N SER A 151 -32.73 13.18 -10.25
CA SER A 151 -33.95 13.92 -9.90
C SER A 151 -34.46 14.75 -11.07
N PHE A 152 -33.58 15.48 -11.75
CA PHE A 152 -33.94 16.29 -12.91
C PHE A 152 -34.46 15.45 -14.09
N THR A 153 -33.82 14.30 -14.36
CA THR A 153 -34.27 13.38 -15.41
C THR A 153 -35.62 12.76 -15.06
N ALA A 154 -35.84 12.38 -13.79
CA ALA A 154 -37.12 11.87 -13.34
C ALA A 154 -38.24 12.90 -13.51
N GLU A 155 -37.98 14.16 -13.14
CA GLU A 155 -38.94 15.26 -13.28
C GLU A 155 -39.29 15.51 -14.76
N ARG A 156 -38.29 15.60 -15.64
CA ARG A 156 -38.52 15.78 -17.09
C ARG A 156 -39.29 14.63 -17.73
N ARG A 157 -39.12 13.41 -17.23
CA ARG A 157 -39.78 12.21 -17.75
C ARG A 157 -41.07 11.84 -16.99
N THR A 158 -41.56 12.70 -16.10
CA THR A 158 -42.78 12.44 -15.33
C THR A 158 -43.99 12.12 -16.20
N LYS A 159 -44.21 12.86 -17.32
CA LYS A 159 -45.32 12.59 -18.25
C LYS A 159 -45.20 11.21 -18.90
N GLU A 160 -44.00 10.80 -19.33
CA GLU A 160 -43.76 9.49 -19.93
C GLU A 160 -43.93 8.35 -18.90
N ILE A 161 -43.39 8.53 -17.70
CA ILE A 161 -43.49 7.58 -16.59
C ILE A 161 -44.95 7.40 -16.17
N GLY A 162 -45.72 8.49 -16.09
CA GLY A 162 -47.15 8.48 -15.78
C GLY A 162 -47.98 7.70 -16.81
N VAL A 163 -47.75 7.94 -18.11
CA VAL A 163 -48.42 7.19 -19.19
C VAL A 163 -48.08 5.70 -19.13
N ARG A 164 -46.79 5.34 -18.98
CA ARG A 164 -46.37 3.93 -18.87
C ARG A 164 -46.98 3.23 -17.65
N LYS A 165 -47.09 3.93 -16.51
CA LYS A 165 -47.67 3.39 -15.28
C LYS A 165 -49.17 3.13 -15.43
N VAL A 166 -49.92 4.01 -16.10
CA VAL A 166 -51.35 3.80 -16.43
C VAL A 166 -51.53 2.64 -17.41
N LEU A 167 -50.57 2.44 -18.32
CA LEU A 167 -50.51 1.29 -19.23
C LEU A 167 -50.06 -0.02 -18.54
N GLY A 168 -49.84 -0.03 -17.22
CA GLY A 168 -49.55 -1.23 -16.44
C GLY A 168 -48.07 -1.58 -16.27
N ALA A 169 -47.14 -0.67 -16.63
CA ALA A 169 -45.72 -0.89 -16.40
C ALA A 169 -45.40 -1.02 -14.90
N ARG A 170 -44.52 -1.97 -14.54
CA ARG A 170 -44.10 -2.15 -13.15
C ARG A 170 -43.12 -1.06 -12.75
N VAL A 171 -43.09 -0.73 -11.46
CA VAL A 171 -42.10 0.20 -10.88
C VAL A 171 -40.67 -0.24 -11.21
N LEU A 172 -40.42 -1.55 -11.22
CA LEU A 172 -39.14 -2.13 -11.62
C LEU A 172 -38.73 -1.75 -13.04
N ASP A 173 -39.65 -1.72 -14.00
CA ASP A 173 -39.34 -1.42 -15.41
C ASP A 173 -38.83 0.03 -15.57
N ILE A 174 -39.45 0.96 -14.82
CA ILE A 174 -39.04 2.37 -14.77
C ILE A 174 -37.67 2.52 -14.10
N VAL A 175 -37.45 1.82 -12.99
CA VAL A 175 -36.16 1.82 -12.27
C VAL A 175 -35.05 1.25 -13.14
N THR A 176 -35.29 0.14 -13.85
CA THR A 176 -34.29 -0.47 -14.74
C THR A 176 -33.94 0.45 -15.89
N MET A 177 -34.94 1.08 -16.52
CA MET A 177 -34.71 2.01 -17.64
C MET A 177 -33.83 3.17 -17.22
N LEU A 178 -34.16 3.85 -16.11
CA LEU A 178 -33.36 4.95 -15.58
C LEU A 178 -31.96 4.46 -15.18
N SER A 179 -31.87 3.34 -14.44
CA SER A 179 -30.59 2.82 -13.96
C SER A 179 -29.65 2.41 -15.10
N THR A 180 -30.16 1.88 -16.22
CA THR A 180 -29.33 1.52 -17.38
C THR A 180 -28.69 2.71 -18.07
N GLU A 181 -29.39 3.85 -18.16
CA GLU A 181 -28.81 5.08 -18.74
C GLU A 181 -27.62 5.58 -17.91
N PHE A 182 -27.76 5.58 -16.58
CA PHE A 182 -26.67 5.97 -15.68
C PHE A 182 -25.55 4.94 -15.62
N ALA A 183 -25.88 3.64 -15.65
CA ALA A 183 -24.89 2.57 -15.70
C ALA A 183 -23.98 2.72 -16.92
N TRP A 184 -24.55 3.05 -18.09
CA TRP A 184 -23.77 3.29 -19.30
C TRP A 184 -22.79 4.46 -19.16
N LEU A 185 -23.23 5.58 -18.56
CA LEU A 185 -22.36 6.72 -18.28
C LEU A 185 -21.20 6.36 -17.35
N VAL A 186 -21.47 5.57 -16.30
CA VAL A 186 -20.44 5.12 -15.35
C VAL A 186 -19.46 4.14 -16.00
N LEU A 187 -19.95 3.23 -16.84
CA LEU A 187 -19.08 2.31 -17.59
C LEU A 187 -18.15 3.06 -18.55
N LEU A 188 -18.68 4.06 -19.26
CA LEU A 188 -17.89 4.89 -20.17
C LEU A 188 -16.86 5.73 -19.42
N ALA A 189 -17.23 6.29 -18.26
CA ALA A 189 -16.29 6.98 -17.38
C ALA A 189 -15.18 6.04 -16.88
N ASN A 190 -15.51 4.81 -16.46
CA ASN A 190 -14.53 3.81 -16.04
C ASN A 190 -13.57 3.42 -17.18
N LEU A 191 -14.07 3.28 -18.40
CA LEU A 191 -13.26 2.95 -19.58
C LEU A 191 -12.18 4.01 -19.83
N ILE A 192 -12.45 5.28 -19.53
CA ILE A 192 -11.50 6.39 -19.66
C ILE A 192 -10.60 6.49 -18.42
N ALA A 193 -11.17 6.28 -17.23
CA ALA A 193 -10.46 6.40 -15.96
C ALA A 193 -9.40 5.30 -15.78
N TRP A 194 -9.68 4.06 -16.20
CA TRP A 194 -8.75 2.94 -16.01
C TRP A 194 -7.40 3.14 -16.72
N PRO A 195 -7.32 3.50 -18.02
CA PRO A 195 -6.05 3.79 -18.67
C PRO A 195 -5.30 4.95 -18.01
N LEU A 196 -6.00 6.03 -17.65
CA LEU A 196 -5.40 7.20 -17.01
C LEU A 196 -4.80 6.84 -15.65
N ALA A 197 -5.57 6.13 -14.82
CA ALA A 197 -5.12 5.64 -13.52
C ALA A 197 -3.94 4.66 -13.69
N TRP A 198 -3.99 3.77 -14.69
CA TRP A 198 -2.90 2.85 -14.98
C TRP A 198 -1.60 3.59 -15.31
N ILE A 199 -1.65 4.58 -16.19
CA ILE A 199 -0.47 5.36 -16.59
C ILE A 199 0.10 6.13 -15.39
N ALA A 200 -0.75 6.84 -14.65
CA ALA A 200 -0.33 7.61 -13.48
C ALA A 200 0.33 6.71 -12.42
N MET A 201 -0.29 5.56 -12.13
CA MET A 201 0.24 4.63 -11.15
C MET A 201 1.52 3.95 -11.61
N ASN A 202 1.62 3.58 -12.89
CA ASN A 202 2.84 2.99 -13.42
C ASN A 202 4.02 3.99 -13.37
N GLN A 203 3.79 5.27 -13.66
CA GLN A 203 4.81 6.31 -13.50
C GLN A 203 5.24 6.48 -12.04
N TRP A 204 4.28 6.48 -11.11
CA TRP A 204 4.60 6.58 -9.69
C TRP A 204 5.38 5.36 -9.18
N LEU A 205 4.96 4.14 -9.56
CA LEU A 205 5.60 2.88 -9.18
C LEU A 205 7.00 2.70 -9.78
N GLN A 206 7.38 3.42 -10.83
CA GLN A 206 8.74 3.38 -11.40
C GLN A 206 9.80 3.95 -10.46
N ASN A 207 9.41 4.81 -9.51
CA ASN A 207 10.33 5.35 -8.51
C ASN A 207 10.69 4.33 -7.43
N PHE A 208 10.02 3.17 -7.40
CA PHE A 208 10.25 2.11 -6.44
C PHE A 208 11.03 0.97 -7.09
N ALA A 209 12.15 0.59 -6.48
CA ALA A 209 12.93 -0.56 -6.90
C ALA A 209 12.15 -1.88 -6.73
N TYR A 210 11.33 -1.94 -5.67
CA TYR A 210 10.39 -3.02 -5.41
C TYR A 210 8.97 -2.48 -5.56
N ARG A 211 8.36 -2.77 -6.72
CA ARG A 211 6.99 -2.37 -7.04
C ARG A 211 6.06 -3.57 -7.02
N VAL A 212 4.83 -3.34 -6.58
CA VAL A 212 3.75 -4.31 -6.71
C VAL A 212 3.24 -4.29 -8.14
N ASP A 213 3.01 -5.46 -8.73
CA ASP A 213 2.36 -5.54 -10.03
C ASP A 213 0.89 -5.14 -9.91
N MET A 214 0.50 -4.14 -10.71
CA MET A 214 -0.88 -3.68 -10.76
C MET A 214 -1.78 -4.78 -11.30
N SER A 215 -2.57 -5.35 -10.40
CA SER A 215 -3.50 -6.41 -10.75
C SER A 215 -4.79 -5.81 -11.30
N TRP A 216 -5.23 -6.30 -12.46
CA TRP A 216 -6.44 -5.82 -13.14
C TRP A 216 -7.70 -5.86 -12.27
N TRP A 217 -7.78 -6.78 -11.30
CA TRP A 217 -8.93 -6.93 -10.42
C TRP A 217 -9.19 -5.69 -9.56
N VAL A 218 -8.16 -4.88 -9.27
CA VAL A 218 -8.32 -3.64 -8.49
C VAL A 218 -9.19 -2.64 -9.25
N PHE A 219 -9.00 -2.54 -10.57
CA PHE A 219 -9.82 -1.70 -11.45
C PHE A 219 -11.25 -2.22 -11.55
N ALA A 220 -11.42 -3.55 -11.66
CA ALA A 220 -12.73 -4.18 -11.67
C ALA A 220 -13.48 -3.95 -10.35
N LEU A 221 -12.80 -4.07 -9.20
CA LEU A 221 -13.38 -3.81 -7.88
C LEU A 221 -13.76 -2.34 -7.75
N ALA A 222 -12.87 -1.41 -8.08
CA ALA A 222 -13.15 0.03 -8.01
C ALA A 222 -14.30 0.44 -8.94
N GLY A 223 -14.30 -0.05 -10.18
CA GLY A 223 -15.39 0.18 -11.13
C GLY A 223 -16.72 -0.43 -10.68
N GLY A 224 -16.67 -1.63 -10.09
CA GLY A 224 -17.83 -2.30 -9.50
C GLY A 224 -18.41 -1.55 -8.31
N LEU A 225 -17.57 -1.04 -7.41
CA LEU A 225 -17.99 -0.18 -6.29
C LEU A 225 -18.61 1.13 -6.80
N ALA A 226 -17.97 1.79 -7.76
CA ALA A 226 -18.49 3.01 -8.36
C ALA A 226 -19.86 2.79 -9.02
N LEU A 227 -20.00 1.69 -9.78
CA LEU A 227 -21.26 1.30 -10.39
C LEU A 227 -22.32 0.96 -9.34
N GLY A 228 -21.96 0.22 -8.29
CA GLY A 228 -22.85 -0.11 -7.19
C GLY A 228 -23.40 1.13 -6.49
N ILE A 229 -22.53 2.09 -6.17
CA ILE A 229 -22.92 3.37 -5.56
C ILE A 229 -23.85 4.15 -6.48
N ALA A 230 -23.52 4.25 -7.77
CA ALA A 230 -24.35 4.95 -8.74
C ALA A 230 -25.74 4.30 -8.88
N LEU A 231 -25.80 2.98 -9.00
CA LEU A 231 -27.04 2.22 -9.12
C LEU A 231 -27.90 2.36 -7.85
N LEU A 232 -27.32 2.25 -6.65
CA LEU A 232 -28.05 2.44 -5.40
C LEU A 232 -28.66 3.84 -5.31
N THR A 233 -27.89 4.85 -5.70
CA THR A 233 -28.28 6.26 -5.67
C THR A 233 -29.43 6.54 -6.65
N VAL A 234 -29.31 6.09 -7.90
CA VAL A 234 -30.34 6.27 -8.95
C VAL A 234 -31.57 5.45 -8.65
N SER A 235 -31.42 4.19 -8.21
CA SER A 235 -32.55 3.32 -7.88
C SER A 235 -33.39 3.91 -6.76
N SER A 236 -32.75 4.47 -5.73
CA SER A 236 -33.46 5.16 -4.64
C SER A 236 -34.34 6.31 -5.16
N GLN A 237 -33.81 7.14 -6.05
CA GLN A 237 -34.58 8.25 -6.62
C GLN A 237 -35.65 7.80 -7.61
N ALA A 238 -35.36 6.80 -8.45
CA ALA A 238 -36.32 6.24 -9.38
C ALA A 238 -37.50 5.60 -8.66
N ILE A 239 -37.26 4.91 -7.53
CA ILE A 239 -38.32 4.36 -6.67
C ILE A 239 -39.17 5.49 -6.09
N ARG A 240 -38.55 6.54 -5.55
CA ARG A 240 -39.29 7.71 -5.01
C ARG A 240 -40.18 8.36 -6.07
N ALA A 241 -39.66 8.57 -7.29
CA ALA A 241 -40.41 9.12 -8.41
C ALA A 241 -41.55 8.19 -8.87
N ALA A 242 -41.30 6.87 -8.93
CA ALA A 242 -42.30 5.91 -9.36
C ALA A 242 -43.40 5.67 -8.31
N LEU A 243 -43.12 5.87 -7.02
CA LEU A 243 -44.11 5.80 -5.94
C LEU A 243 -44.93 7.09 -5.77
N ALA A 244 -44.49 8.21 -6.36
CA ALA A 244 -45.26 9.45 -6.36
C ALA A 244 -46.64 9.23 -7.01
N ASN A 245 -47.66 9.86 -6.44
CA ASN A 245 -49.05 9.61 -6.79
C ASN A 245 -49.38 10.27 -8.14
N PRO A 246 -49.78 9.51 -9.18
CA PRO A 246 -49.95 10.05 -10.53
C PRO A 246 -51.07 11.08 -10.65
N VAL A 247 -52.01 11.10 -9.69
CA VAL A 247 -53.12 12.05 -9.63
C VAL A 247 -52.63 13.49 -9.41
N ASP A 248 -51.52 13.69 -8.70
CA ASP A 248 -50.94 15.03 -8.51
C ASP A 248 -50.20 15.50 -9.77
N SER A 249 -49.53 14.61 -10.50
CA SER A 249 -48.79 14.95 -11.72
C SER A 249 -49.66 15.31 -12.94
N LEU A 250 -50.95 14.94 -12.93
CA LEU A 250 -51.92 15.27 -13.99
C LEU A 250 -52.78 16.50 -13.65
N ARG A 251 -52.74 17.00 -12.42
CA ARG A 251 -53.57 18.12 -11.93
C ARG A 251 -52.85 19.47 -11.86
N TYR A 252 -51.58 19.51 -12.30
CA TYR A 252 -50.76 20.73 -12.41
C TYR A 252 -50.81 21.38 -13.81
N GLU A 253 -51.84 21.07 -14.59
CA GLU A 253 -52.39 21.96 -15.63
C GLU A 253 -53.84 22.31 -15.25
#